data_AF-A0A2S3H9X0-F1
#
_entry.id   AF-A0A2S3H9X0-F1
#
_cell.length_a   1.000
_cell.length_b   1.000
_cell.length_c   1.000
_cell.angle_alpha   90.00
_cell.angle_beta   90.00
_cell.angle_gamma   90.00
#
_symmetry.space_group_name_H-M   'P 1'
#
loop_
_entity.id
_entity.type
_entity.pdbx_description
1 polymer ?
#
loop_
_entity_poly.entity_id
_entity_poly.type
_entity_poly.pdbx_seq_one_letter_code
_entity_poly.pdbx_strand_id
1 'polypeptide(L)'
;MKPAHQLLLAACAVVLLLCAAAPGIADAATCDATQLTPCAGAIIGNAPPTAACCSRMKEQQPCLCTYARDPNLQRYVNSPNGKKAMAACRVPVPSC
;
A
#
# COMPACT_ATOMS: atom_id res chain seq x y z
N MET A 1 -25.58 3.85 -44.45
CA MET A 1 -25.36 4.64 -43.21
C MET A 1 -25.28 3.79 -41.92
N LYS A 2 -25.41 2.46 -41.97
CA LYS A 2 -25.36 1.57 -40.79
C LYS A 2 -23.96 1.07 -40.33
N PRO A 3 -22.94 0.88 -41.20
CA PRO A 3 -21.70 0.25 -40.75
C PRO A 3 -20.83 1.19 -39.91
N ALA A 4 -20.78 2.48 -40.26
CA ALA A 4 -19.96 3.48 -39.56
C ALA A 4 -20.44 3.72 -38.11
N HIS A 5 -21.75 3.63 -37.86
CA HIS A 5 -22.33 3.83 -36.53
C HIS A 5 -22.05 2.63 -35.60
N GLN A 6 -22.09 1.41 -36.14
CA GLN A 6 -21.74 0.19 -35.42
C GLN A 6 -20.24 0.14 -35.10
N LEU A 7 -19.37 0.59 -36.02
CA LEU A 7 -17.93 0.72 -35.78
C LEU A 7 -17.61 1.78 -34.71
N LEU A 8 -18.33 2.91 -34.69
CA LEU A 8 -18.16 3.96 -33.68
C LEU A 8 -18.52 3.47 -32.27
N LEU A 9 -19.64 2.76 -32.14
CA LEU A 9 -20.11 2.22 -30.86
C LEU A 9 -19.15 1.16 -30.31
N ALA A 10 -18.63 0.28 -31.17
CA ALA A 10 -17.65 -0.73 -30.79
C ALA A 10 -16.32 -0.09 -30.33
N ALA A 11 -15.84 0.94 -31.03
CA ALA A 11 -14.63 1.66 -30.65
C ALA A 11 -14.77 2.38 -29.29
N CYS A 12 -15.92 3.03 -29.03
CA CYS A 12 -16.18 3.66 -27.73
C CYS A 12 -16.24 2.64 -26.59
N ALA A 13 -16.84 1.46 -26.80
CA ALA A 13 -16.91 0.43 -25.78
C ALA A 13 -15.53 -0.10 -25.38
N VAL A 14 -14.62 -0.29 -26.34
CA VAL A 14 -13.25 -0.74 -26.08
C VAL A 14 -12.45 0.29 -25.29
N VAL A 15 -12.55 1.58 -25.64
CA VAL A 15 -11.86 2.66 -24.90
C VAL A 15 -12.37 2.76 -23.45
N LEU A 16 -13.67 2.62 -23.22
CA LEU A 16 -14.25 2.61 -21.87
C LEU A 16 -13.78 1.42 -21.03
N LEU A 17 -13.61 0.24 -21.63
CA LEU A 17 -13.07 -0.94 -20.95
C LEU A 17 -11.59 -0.81 -20.59
N LEU A 18 -10.78 -0.14 -21.41
CA LEU A 18 -9.35 0.10 -21.09
C LEU A 18 -9.16 1.11 -19.95
N CYS A 19 -10.07 2.06 -19.78
CA CYS A 19 -10.00 3.05 -18.69
C CYS A 19 -10.36 2.50 -17.30
N ALA A 20 -11.02 1.33 -17.22
CA ALA A 20 -11.41 0.71 -15.95
C ALA A 20 -10.25 -0.03 -15.23
N ALA A 21 -9.07 -0.12 -15.87
CA ALA A 21 -7.87 -0.73 -15.29
C ALA A 21 -6.97 0.27 -14.53
N ALA A 22 -7.56 1.34 -13.97
CA ALA A 22 -6.87 2.10 -12.94
C ALA A 22 -6.91 1.28 -11.64
N PRO A 23 -5.77 0.86 -11.05
CA PRO A 23 -5.80 0.36 -9.68
C PRO A 23 -6.43 1.47 -8.84
N GLY A 24 -7.52 1.12 -8.16
CA GLY A 24 -8.27 2.06 -7.33
C GLY A 24 -7.28 2.80 -6.45
N ILE A 25 -7.27 4.13 -6.56
CA ILE A 25 -6.66 4.99 -5.57
C ILE A 25 -7.54 4.82 -4.33
N ALA A 26 -7.28 3.75 -3.58
CA ALA A 26 -7.69 3.65 -2.20
C ALA A 26 -7.18 4.92 -1.54
N ASP A 27 -8.08 5.69 -0.92
CA ASP A 27 -7.80 6.92 -0.16
C ASP A 27 -6.35 6.92 0.32
N ALA A 28 -5.49 7.59 -0.43
CA ALA A 28 -4.07 7.51 -0.20
C ALA A 28 -3.85 8.28 1.09
N ALA A 29 -3.76 7.55 2.21
CA ALA A 29 -2.95 8.01 3.31
C ALA A 29 -1.65 8.50 2.67
N THR A 30 -1.36 9.79 2.80
CA THR A 30 -0.11 10.34 2.30
C THR A 30 1.00 9.48 2.89
N CYS A 31 1.81 8.89 2.00
CA CYS A 31 2.87 8.00 2.42
C CYS A 31 3.90 8.81 3.21
N ASP A 32 3.72 8.80 4.52
CA ASP A 32 4.54 9.48 5.49
C ASP A 32 4.99 8.47 6.56
N ALA A 33 6.24 8.05 6.45
CA ALA A 33 6.85 7.11 7.38
C ALA A 33 6.90 7.65 8.82
N THR A 34 6.82 8.97 9.03
CA THR A 34 6.80 9.55 10.37
C THR A 34 5.53 9.17 11.14
N GLN A 35 4.44 8.82 10.44
CA GLN A 35 3.22 8.30 11.08
C GLN A 35 3.43 6.93 11.73
N LEU A 36 4.53 6.22 11.40
CA LEU A 36 4.93 4.95 12.04
C LEU A 36 5.83 5.16 13.27
N THR A 37 6.10 6.41 13.69
CA THR A 37 6.81 6.71 14.96
C THR A 37 6.30 5.91 16.18
N PRO A 38 4.98 5.72 16.42
CA PRO A 38 4.51 4.86 17.52
C PRO A 38 4.95 3.40 17.42
N CYS A 39 5.41 2.93 16.26
CA CYS A 39 5.96 1.59 16.06
C CYS A 39 7.47 1.49 16.30
N ALA A 40 8.17 2.59 16.59
CA ALA A 40 9.62 2.56 16.79
C ALA A 40 10.06 1.56 17.88
N GLY A 41 9.32 1.49 18.99
CA GLY A 41 9.57 0.51 20.05
C GLY A 41 9.44 -0.94 19.58
N ALA A 42 8.49 -1.23 18.69
CA ALA A 42 8.29 -2.58 18.14
C ALA A 42 9.34 -2.95 17.08
N ILE A 43 9.68 -2.02 16.20
CA ILE A 43 10.59 -2.27 15.08
C ILE A 43 12.05 -2.24 15.55
N ILE A 44 12.44 -1.27 16.36
CA ILE A 44 13.83 -1.08 16.81
C ILE A 44 14.07 -1.83 18.12
N GLY A 45 13.16 -1.66 19.09
CA GLY A 45 13.32 -2.20 20.45
C GLY A 45 12.78 -3.62 20.66
N ASN A 46 12.15 -4.24 19.65
CA ASN A 46 11.50 -5.55 19.77
C ASN A 46 10.44 -5.62 20.89
N ALA A 47 9.85 -4.47 21.24
CA ALA A 47 8.73 -4.40 22.17
C ALA A 47 7.41 -4.86 21.51
N PRO A 48 6.40 -5.28 22.28
CA PRO A 48 5.08 -5.50 21.71
C PRO A 48 4.50 -4.20 21.10
N PRO A 49 3.86 -4.26 19.92
CA PRO A 49 3.28 -3.06 19.30
C PRO A 49 2.08 -2.55 20.09
N THR A 50 1.96 -1.23 20.17
CA THR A 50 0.80 -0.56 20.79
C THR A 50 -0.40 -0.53 19.85
N ALA A 51 -1.59 -0.27 20.39
CA ALA A 51 -2.80 -0.08 19.57
C ALA A 51 -2.61 1.07 18.54
N ALA A 52 -1.97 2.16 18.94
CA ALA A 52 -1.65 3.28 18.06
C ALA A 52 -0.70 2.87 16.93
N CYS A 53 0.34 2.08 17.23
CA CYS A 53 1.22 1.52 16.21
C CYS A 53 0.42 0.71 15.19
N CYS A 54 -0.42 -0.22 15.65
CA CYS A 54 -1.17 -1.07 14.73
C CYS A 54 -2.21 -0.30 13.91
N SER A 55 -2.83 0.77 14.44
CA SER A 55 -3.71 1.64 13.65
C SER A 55 -2.94 2.28 12.50
N ARG A 56 -1.81 2.94 12.81
CA ARG A 56 -0.99 3.62 11.80
C ARG A 56 -0.38 2.66 10.79
N MET A 57 0.03 1.47 11.21
CA MET A 57 0.58 0.47 10.29
C MET A 57 -0.46 -0.06 9.31
N LYS A 58 -1.74 -0.17 9.72
CA LYS A 58 -2.84 -0.55 8.81
C LYS A 58 -3.18 0.59 7.85
N GLU A 59 -3.25 1.82 8.34
CA GLU A 59 -3.49 3.00 7.50
C GLU A 59 -2.41 3.16 6.43
N GLN A 60 -1.16 2.85 6.78
CA GLN A 60 0.00 2.96 5.90
C GLN A 60 0.28 1.69 5.07
N GLN A 61 -0.58 0.67 5.16
CA GLN A 61 -0.44 -0.58 4.39
C GLN A 61 -0.17 -0.38 2.89
N PRO A 62 -0.89 0.50 2.14
CA PRO A 62 -0.61 0.71 0.71
C PRO A 62 0.80 1.27 0.44
N CYS A 63 1.42 1.93 1.43
CA CYS A 63 2.75 2.54 1.30
C CYS A 63 3.90 1.60 1.67
N LEU A 64 3.62 0.42 2.25
CA LEU A 64 4.67 -0.47 2.77
C LEU A 64 5.65 -0.93 1.69
N CYS A 65 5.21 -1.12 0.44
CA CYS A 65 6.13 -1.44 -0.65
C CYS A 65 7.06 -0.29 -1.00
N THR A 66 6.57 0.95 -0.96
CA THR A 66 7.40 2.13 -1.16
C THR A 66 8.47 2.20 -0.08
N TYR A 67 8.08 2.00 1.19
CA TYR A 67 9.04 2.00 2.31
C TYR A 67 10.02 0.82 2.27
N ALA A 68 9.59 -0.35 1.79
CA ALA A 68 10.44 -1.53 1.64
C ALA A 68 11.51 -1.37 0.55
N ARG A 69 11.28 -0.49 -0.44
CA ARG A 69 12.19 -0.20 -1.56
C ARG A 69 13.03 1.06 -1.35
N ASP A 70 12.62 1.96 -0.46
CA ASP A 70 13.37 3.17 -0.13
C ASP A 70 14.67 2.80 0.61
N PRO A 71 15.86 3.20 0.14
CA PRO A 71 17.13 2.84 0.76
C PRO A 71 17.29 3.34 2.22
N ASN A 72 16.58 4.40 2.60
CA ASN A 72 16.60 4.95 3.95
C ASN A 72 15.67 4.21 4.92
N LEU A 73 14.61 3.58 4.40
CA LEU A 73 13.54 2.97 5.20
C LEU A 73 13.53 1.44 5.15
N GLN A 74 14.07 0.84 4.09
CA GLN A 74 14.05 -0.60 3.85
C GLN A 74 14.61 -1.40 5.03
N ARG A 75 15.61 -0.85 5.73
CA ARG A 75 16.23 -1.52 6.88
C ARG A 75 15.26 -1.74 8.04
N TYR A 76 14.19 -0.95 8.12
CA TYR A 76 13.17 -1.06 9.16
C TYR A 76 12.05 -2.02 8.73
N VAL A 77 11.54 -1.84 7.52
CA VAL A 77 10.42 -2.65 6.98
C VAL A 77 10.84 -4.10 6.71
N ASN A 78 12.04 -4.30 6.15
CA ASN A 78 12.54 -5.63 5.81
C ASN A 78 13.22 -6.36 6.98
N SER A 79 13.42 -5.67 8.12
CA SER A 79 14.01 -6.29 9.32
C SER A 79 13.13 -7.40 9.89
N PRO A 80 13.71 -8.38 10.63
CA PRO A 80 12.94 -9.39 11.34
C PRO A 80 11.89 -8.78 12.29
N ASN A 81 12.25 -7.69 12.98
CA ASN A 81 11.36 -7.02 13.93
C ASN A 81 10.23 -6.26 13.21
N GLY A 82 10.52 -5.60 12.08
CA GLY A 82 9.51 -4.97 11.22
C GLY A 82 8.47 -5.99 10.74
N LYS A 83 8.93 -7.15 10.26
CA LYS A 83 8.04 -8.26 9.86
C LYS A 83 7.21 -8.81 11.01
N LYS A 84 7.80 -8.96 12.20
CA LYS A 84 7.06 -9.35 13.42
C LYS A 84 6.01 -8.31 13.82
N ALA A 85 6.34 -7.02 13.76
CA ALA A 85 5.41 -5.94 14.06
C ALA A 85 4.21 -5.95 13.10
N MET A 86 4.47 -6.10 11.80
CA MET A 86 3.41 -6.26 10.78
C MET A 86 2.51 -7.46 11.10
N ALA A 87 3.11 -8.64 11.36
CA ALA A 87 2.36 -9.84 11.69
C ALA A 87 1.50 -9.68 12.97
N ALA A 88 2.07 -9.11 14.05
CA ALA A 88 1.37 -8.86 15.30
C ALA A 88 0.19 -7.88 15.12
N CYS A 89 0.35 -6.88 14.25
CA CYS A 89 -0.71 -5.93 13.91
C CYS A 89 -1.72 -6.44 12.87
N ARG A 90 -1.58 -7.68 12.39
CA ARG A 90 -2.36 -8.28 11.30
C ARG A 90 -2.27 -7.50 9.98
N VAL A 91 -1.10 -6.95 9.72
CA VAL A 91 -0.76 -6.31 8.45
C VAL A 91 0.09 -7.30 7.63
N PRO A 92 -0.27 -7.60 6.37
CA PRO A 92 0.51 -8.48 5.52
C PRO A 92 1.92 -7.94 5.33
N VAL A 93 2.91 -8.82 5.42
CA VAL A 93 4.28 -8.48 5.01
C VAL A 93 4.26 -8.27 3.50
N PRO A 94 4.73 -7.11 3.00
CA PRO A 94 4.60 -6.79 1.59
C PRO A 94 5.57 -7.65 0.76
N SER A 95 5.08 -8.19 -0.35
CA SER A 95 5.92 -8.79 -1.40
C SER A 95 6.01 -7.80 -2.54
N CYS A 96 7.16 -7.14 -2.63
CA CYS A 96 7.52 -6.15 -3.62
C CYS A 96 8.88 -6.54 -4.21
#